data_AF-A0A5R9GML9-F1
#
_entry.id   AF-A0A5R9GML9-F1
#
_cell.length_a   1.000
_cell.length_b   1.000
_cell.length_c   1.000
_cell.angle_alpha   90.00
_cell.angle_beta   90.00
_cell.angle_gamma   90.00
#
_symmetry.space_group_name_H-M   'P 1'
#
loop_
_entity.id
_entity.type
_entity.pdbx_description
1 polymer ?
#
loop_
_entity_poly.entity_id
_entity_poly.type
_entity_poly.pdbx_seq_one_letter_code
_entity_poly.pdbx_strand_id
1 'polypeptide(L)' 'MAVPANLLKDALALEATSRAELVDELLASLDQPDKAIDARWAEEAERRLDAYERGEMESVSVHEVLARYKTE' A
#
# COMPACT_ATOMS: atom_id res chain seq x y z
N MET A 1 -16.35 -12.09 5.22
CA MET A 1 -17.07 -12.30 6.50
C MET A 1 -17.69 -10.98 6.94
N ALA A 2 -18.87 -11.00 7.56
CA ALA A 2 -19.51 -9.78 8.07
C ALA A 2 -18.99 -9.45 9.47
N VAL A 3 -18.74 -8.16 9.75
CA VAL A 3 -18.43 -7.68 11.10
C VAL A 3 -19.63 -8.02 12.02
N PRO A 4 -19.42 -8.65 13.18
CA PRO A 4 -20.49 -8.94 14.13
C PRO A 4 -21.25 -7.66 14.50
N ALA A 5 -22.59 -7.70 14.49
CA ALA A 5 -23.43 -6.52 14.69
C ALA A 5 -23.22 -5.86 16.08
N ASN A 6 -22.91 -6.65 17.10
CA ASN A 6 -22.55 -6.16 18.44
C ASN A 6 -21.21 -5.41 18.43
N LEU A 7 -20.20 -5.91 17.72
CA LEU A 7 -18.89 -5.26 17.64
C LEU A 7 -18.97 -3.88 16.96
N LEU A 8 -19.75 -3.77 15.88
CA LEU A 8 -19.95 -2.49 15.20
C LEU A 8 -20.69 -1.50 16.10
N LYS A 9 -21.72 -1.96 16.82
CA LYS A 9 -22.48 -1.13 17.75
C LYS A 9 -21.57 -0.59 18.86
N ASP A 10 -20.72 -1.44 19.44
CA ASP A 10 -19.82 -1.06 20.52
C ASP A 10 -18.75 -0.08 20.04
N ALA A 11 -18.17 -0.29 18.85
CA ALA A 11 -17.20 0.63 18.24
C ALA A 11 -17.81 2.01 17.93
N LEU A 12 -19.06 2.05 17.48
CA LEU A 12 -19.77 3.32 17.22
C LEU A 12 -20.21 4.04 18.49
N ALA A 13 -20.34 3.33 19.62
CA ALA A 13 -20.65 3.92 20.92
C ALA A 13 -19.45 4.60 21.60
N LEU A 14 -18.23 4.40 21.09
CA LEU A 14 -17.03 5.09 21.57
C LEU A 14 -17.10 6.60 21.31
N GLU A 15 -16.42 7.36 22.17
CA GLU A 15 -16.14 8.77 21.89
C GLU A 15 -15.32 8.92 20.61
N ALA A 16 -15.41 10.10 19.97
CA ALA A 16 -14.78 10.33 18.67
C ALA A 16 -13.27 10.05 18.67
N THR A 17 -12.57 10.44 19.73
CA THR A 17 -11.12 10.20 19.87
C THR A 17 -10.79 8.72 19.97
N SER A 18 -11.45 7.97 20.87
CA SER A 18 -11.20 6.52 21.01
C SER A 18 -11.62 5.74 19.77
N ARG A 19 -12.61 6.21 19.02
CA ARG A 19 -12.95 5.60 17.72
C ARG A 19 -11.87 5.87 16.67
N ALA A 20 -11.25 7.05 16.65
CA ALA A 20 -10.12 7.34 15.77
C ALA A 20 -8.91 6.46 16.11
N GLU A 21 -8.55 6.36 17.39
CA GLU A 21 -7.49 5.46 17.87
C GLU A 21 -7.74 4.00 17.46
N LEU A 22 -8.98 3.50 17.62
CA LEU A 22 -9.35 2.15 17.18
C LEU A 22 -9.17 1.96 15.66
N VAL A 23 -9.53 2.97 14.86
CA VAL A 23 -9.37 2.92 13.40
C VAL A 23 -7.88 2.87 13.04
N ASP A 24 -7.05 3.69 13.68
CA ASP A 24 -5.60 3.71 13.42
C ASP A 24 -4.94 2.38 13.74
N GLU A 25 -5.26 1.76 14.89
CA GLU A 25 -4.75 0.43 15.26
C GLU A 25 -5.22 -0.66 14.30
N LEU A 26 -6.49 -0.61 13.85
CA LEU A 26 -7.00 -1.54 12.85
C LEU A 26 -6.28 -1.37 11.50
N LEU A 27 -6.06 -0.14 11.05
CA LEU A 27 -5.32 0.13 9.82
C LEU A 27 -3.87 -0.35 9.93
N ALA A 28 -3.20 -0.08 11.05
CA ALA A 28 -1.85 -0.57 11.32
C ALA A 28 -1.79 -2.10 11.29
N SER A 29 -2.83 -2.80 11.76
CA SER A 29 -2.90 -4.27 11.72
C SER A 29 -3.01 -4.85 10.30
N LEU A 30 -3.52 -4.06 9.34
CA LEU A 30 -3.66 -4.46 7.94
C LEU A 30 -2.38 -4.16 7.13
N ASP A 31 -1.62 -3.14 7.53
CA ASP A 31 -0.39 -2.71 6.86
C ASP A 31 0.86 -3.39 7.45
N GLN A 32 0.74 -4.67 7.83
CA GLN A 32 1.88 -5.40 8.37
C GLN A 32 2.79 -5.89 7.23
N PRO A 33 4.11 -5.61 7.30
CA PRO A 33 5.03 -6.03 6.26
C PRO A 33 5.10 -7.55 6.19
N ASP A 34 4.84 -8.09 5.00
CA ASP A 34 5.02 -9.50 4.71
C ASP A 34 6.40 -9.72 4.09
N LYS A 35 7.33 -10.26 4.89
CA LYS A 35 8.71 -10.51 4.47
C LYS A 35 8.82 -11.40 3.23
N ALA A 36 7.84 -12.29 2.99
CA ALA A 36 7.85 -13.11 1.80
C ALA A 36 7.50 -12.27 0.56
N ILE A 37 6.53 -11.35 0.68
CA ILE A 37 6.21 -10.39 -0.37
C ILE A 37 7.38 -9.44 -0.61
N ASP A 38 8.01 -8.92 0.46
CA ASP A 38 9.17 -8.03 0.36
C ASP A 38 10.34 -8.70 -0.40
N ALA A 39 10.62 -9.97 -0.09
CA ALA A 39 11.66 -10.73 -0.78
C ALA A 39 11.35 -10.90 -2.27
N ARG A 40 10.07 -11.11 -2.63
CA ARG A 40 9.64 -11.19 -4.04
C ARG A 40 9.77 -9.85 -4.75
N TRP A 41 9.45 -8.74 -4.08
CA TRP A 41 9.64 -7.40 -4.64
C TRP A 41 11.11 -7.06 -4.86
N ALA A 42 11.99 -7.45 -3.93
CA ALA A 42 13.43 -7.27 -4.09
C ALA A 42 13.96 -8.06 -5.30
N GLU A 43 13.60 -9.34 -5.41
CA GLU A 43 13.95 -10.18 -6.56
C GLU A 43 13.44 -9.59 -7.88
N GLU A 44 12.20 -9.10 -7.90
CA GLU A 44 11.60 -8.44 -9.06
C GLU A 44 12.35 -7.18 -9.47
N ALA A 45 12.65 -6.32 -8.50
CA ALA A 45 13.28 -5.03 -8.73
C ALA A 45 14.68 -5.21 -9.35
N GLU A 46 15.51 -6.07 -8.75
CA GLU A 46 16.85 -6.40 -9.26
C GLU A 46 16.76 -6.98 -10.68
N ARG A 47 15.85 -7.94 -10.91
CA ARG A 47 15.68 -8.55 -12.24
C ARG A 47 15.29 -7.53 -13.32
N ARG A 48 14.45 -6.54 -12.97
CA ARG A 48 14.06 -5.46 -13.91
C ARG A 48 15.21 -4.50 -14.19
N LEU A 49 15.98 -4.15 -13.15
CA LEU A 49 17.14 -3.29 -13.29
C LEU A 49 18.18 -3.94 -14.21
N ASP A 50 18.51 -5.22 -13.96
CA ASP A 50 19.44 -6.00 -14.77
C ASP A 50 19.00 -6.06 -16.26
N ALA A 51 17.72 -6.30 -16.53
CA ALA A 51 17.20 -6.35 -17.89
C ALA A 51 17.26 -4.98 -18.57
N TYR A 52 16.99 -3.90 -17.84
CA TYR A 52 17.13 -2.54 -18.33
C TYR A 52 18.59 -2.21 -18.69
N GLU A 53 19.54 -2.55 -17.81
CA GLU A 53 20.98 -2.33 -18.04
C GLU A 53 21.52 -3.11 -19.25
N ARG A 54 20.98 -4.30 -19.52
CA ARG A 54 21.28 -5.09 -20.72
C ARG A 54 20.58 -4.59 -21.99
N GLY A 55 19.68 -3.60 -21.88
CA GLY A 55 18.88 -3.10 -23.01
C GLY A 55 17.75 -4.04 -23.44
N GLU A 56 17.38 -5.00 -22.60
CA GLU A 56 16.29 -5.97 -22.83
C GLU A 56 14.92 -5.43 -22.36
N MET A 57 14.90 -4.27 -21.69
CA MET A 57 13.69 -3.62 -21.18
C MET A 57 13.65 -2.14 -21.56
N GLU A 58 12.52 -1.70 -22.10
CA GLU A 58 12.29 -0.28 -22.40
C GLU A 58 11.90 0.49 -21.13
N SER A 59 12.30 1.76 -21.04
CA SER A 59 11.93 2.67 -19.96
C SER A 59 11.19 3.88 -20.50
N VAL A 60 10.22 4.39 -19.75
CA VAL A 60 9.61 5.70 -19.99
C VAL A 60 10.30 6.77 -19.14
N SER A 61 10.45 7.98 -19.68
CA SER A 61 11.05 9.07 -18.93
C SER A 61 10.13 9.55 -17.79
N VAL A 62 10.70 10.00 -16.68
CA VAL A 62 9.92 10.58 -15.58
C VAL A 62 9.07 11.78 -16.03
N HIS A 63 9.56 12.57 -16.99
CA HIS A 63 8.81 13.69 -17.54
C HIS A 63 7.53 13.23 -18.25
N GLU A 64 7.60 12.13 -19.00
CA GLU A 64 6.44 11.54 -19.69
C GLU A 64 5.40 11.00 -18.71
N VAL A 65 5.84 10.34 -17.64
CA VAL A 65 4.96 9.84 -16.57
C VAL A 65 4.24 11.00 -15.88
N LEU A 66 4.98 12.04 -15.49
CA LEU A 66 4.44 13.18 -14.76
C LEU A 66 3.58 14.11 -15.62
N ALA A 67 3.76 14.11 -16.95
CA ALA A 67 2.96 14.93 -17.85
C ALA A 67 1.44 14.69 -17.70
N ARG A 68 1.04 13.45 -17.35
CA ARG A 68 -0.37 13.07 -17.17
C ARG A 68 -1.02 13.63 -15.90
N TYR A 69 -0.20 14.11 -14.96
CA TYR A 69 -0.64 14.65 -13.66
C TYR A 69 -0.30 16.13 -13.51
N LYS A 70 0.18 16.79 -14.57
CA LYS A 70 0.25 18.25 -14.60
C LYS A 70 -1.17 18.79 -14.72
N THR A 71 -1.80 19.01 -13.57
CA THR A 71 -2.98 19.86 -13.42
C THR A 71 -2.54 21.30 -13.66
N GLU A 72 -3.21 22.02 -14.56
CA GLU A 72 -3.10 23.48 -14.68
C GLU A 72 -3.71 24.21 -13.48
#